data_AF-A0A936VM94-F1
#
_entry.id   AF-A0A936VM94-F1
#
_cell.length_a   1.000
_cell.length_b   1.000
_cell.length_c   1.000
_cell.angle_alpha   90.00
_cell.angle_beta   90.00
_cell.angle_gamma   90.00
#
_symmetry.space_group_name_H-M   'P 1'
#
loop_
_entity.id
_entity.type
_entity.pdbx_description
1 polymer ?
#
loop_
_entity_poly.entity_id
_entity_poly.type
_entity_poly.pdbx_seq_one_letter_code
_entity_poly.pdbx_strand_id
1 'polypeptide(L)'
;MKRLIAHLEALGKRPRHLWLRFPFFVSIPLLVYARLRGYSWHEESPEGRHGYWDFGRSRLLRSVLPWLLVLDAWLAAVRRVYIPLWDARPIVCERFVIDMLVDLAVAFDDVALHQTLPGQLLVRLIPHEAVVIVLDLDAQTVRARRADLIEDRRLEAKLAMFRQVSQAFGFPVLSSTLPVAEVDRRIQETIGAHNGY
;
A
#
# COMPACT_ATOMS: atom_id res chain seq x y z
N MET A 1 -14.08 -1.02 4.50
CA MET A 1 -14.34 -0.30 3.24
C MET A 1 -15.80 -0.27 2.80
N LYS A 2 -16.55 -1.38 2.85
CA LYS A 2 -17.98 -1.41 2.47
C LYS A 2 -18.84 -0.31 3.13
N ARG A 3 -18.58 0.00 4.40
CA ARG A 3 -19.29 1.06 5.16
C ARG A 3 -19.02 2.47 4.59
N LEU A 4 -17.77 2.79 4.29
CA LEU A 4 -17.38 4.07 3.69
C LEU A 4 -18.01 4.25 2.30
N ILE A 5 -18.00 3.21 1.48
CA ILE A 5 -18.65 3.21 0.16
C ILE A 5 -20.16 3.47 0.31
N ALA A 6 -20.83 2.72 1.17
CA ALA A 6 -22.27 2.89 1.43
C ALA A 6 -22.60 4.29 1.98
N HIS A 7 -21.73 4.87 2.82
CA HIS A 7 -21.91 6.23 3.32
C HIS A 7 -21.80 7.28 2.19
N LEU A 8 -20.79 7.16 1.32
CA LEU A 8 -20.64 8.05 0.16
C LEU A 8 -21.82 7.91 -0.82
N GLU A 9 -22.33 6.69 -1.00
CA GLU A 9 -23.55 6.42 -1.78
C GLU A 9 -24.79 7.07 -1.16
N ALA A 10 -24.93 7.02 0.16
CA ALA A 10 -26.01 7.69 0.89
C ALA A 10 -25.95 9.23 0.75
N LEU A 11 -24.76 9.80 0.59
CA LEU A 11 -24.54 11.22 0.26
C LEU A 11 -24.78 11.54 -1.23
N GLY A 12 -25.32 10.61 -2.01
CA GLY A 12 -25.62 10.78 -3.43
C GLY A 12 -24.39 10.73 -4.34
N LYS A 13 -23.20 10.39 -3.81
CA LYS A 13 -22.00 10.16 -4.63
C LYS A 13 -22.04 8.76 -5.23
N ARG A 14 -21.33 8.55 -6.34
CA ARG A 14 -21.15 7.21 -6.95
C ARG A 14 -19.68 6.81 -6.87
N PRO A 15 -19.20 6.38 -5.69
CA PRO A 15 -17.79 6.08 -5.49
C PRO A 15 -17.37 4.86 -6.31
N ARG A 16 -16.16 4.92 -6.87
CA ARG A 16 -15.50 3.76 -7.47
C ARG A 16 -14.56 3.14 -6.45
N HIS A 17 -14.73 1.84 -6.20
CA HIS A 17 -13.76 1.08 -5.41
C HIS A 17 -12.63 0.59 -6.31
N LEU A 18 -11.40 0.82 -5.89
CA LEU A 18 -10.20 0.38 -6.59
C LEU A 18 -9.28 -0.37 -5.62
N TRP A 19 -8.66 -1.43 -6.10
CA TRP A 19 -7.55 -2.09 -5.41
C TRP A 19 -6.32 -2.04 -6.33
N LEU A 20 -5.20 -1.49 -5.85
CA LEU A 20 -4.01 -1.30 -6.69
C LEU A 20 -2.70 -1.59 -5.94
N ARG A 21 -2.36 -2.87 -5.84
CA ARG A 21 -1.05 -3.32 -5.35
C ARG A 21 -0.30 -4.06 -6.46
N PHE A 22 0.94 -3.65 -6.73
CA PHE A 22 1.86 -4.28 -7.69
C PHE A 22 1.27 -4.63 -9.07
N PRO A 23 0.98 -3.63 -9.92
CA PRO A 23 0.52 -3.87 -11.27
C PRO A 23 1.70 -4.24 -12.18
N PHE A 24 2.27 -5.43 -12.02
CA PHE A 24 3.45 -5.84 -12.79
C PHE A 24 3.18 -5.89 -14.29
N PHE A 25 3.94 -5.12 -15.07
CA PHE A 25 3.92 -5.15 -16.54
C PHE A 25 5.35 -5.29 -17.08
N VAL A 26 6.14 -4.24 -16.92
CA VAL A 26 7.51 -4.13 -17.40
C VAL A 26 8.48 -4.82 -16.44
N SER A 27 8.13 -4.92 -15.15
CA SER A 27 9.00 -5.55 -14.15
C SER A 27 9.05 -7.08 -14.23
N ILE A 28 8.17 -7.71 -15.02
CA ILE A 28 8.01 -9.19 -15.05
C ILE A 28 9.32 -9.92 -15.34
N PRO A 29 10.13 -9.57 -16.37
CA PRO A 29 11.38 -10.28 -16.65
C PRO A 29 12.36 -10.27 -15.47
N LEU A 30 12.41 -9.14 -14.75
CA LEU A 30 13.31 -8.98 -13.60
C LEU A 30 12.81 -9.78 -12.38
N LEU A 31 11.50 -9.93 -12.22
CA LEU A 31 10.90 -10.79 -11.21
C LEU A 31 11.11 -12.27 -11.52
N VAL A 32 11.04 -12.67 -12.79
CA VAL A 32 11.40 -14.03 -13.22
C VAL A 32 12.86 -14.31 -12.90
N TYR A 33 13.76 -13.39 -13.22
CA TYR A 33 15.17 -13.48 -12.80
C TYR A 33 15.31 -13.63 -11.28
N ALA A 34 14.59 -12.83 -10.49
CA ALA A 34 14.63 -12.90 -9.03
C ALA A 34 14.18 -14.29 -8.52
N ARG A 35 13.14 -14.86 -9.12
CA ARG A 35 12.63 -16.20 -8.79
C ARG A 35 13.63 -17.29 -9.12
N LEU A 36 14.25 -17.24 -10.30
CA LEU A 36 15.26 -18.22 -10.74
C LEU A 36 16.53 -18.19 -9.88
N ARG A 37 16.88 -17.02 -9.35
CA ARG A 37 18.05 -16.84 -8.46
C ARG A 37 17.76 -17.10 -6.98
N GLY A 38 16.53 -17.45 -6.62
CA GLY A 38 16.13 -17.70 -5.23
C GLY A 38 15.98 -16.44 -4.38
N TYR A 39 15.89 -15.25 -5.00
CA TYR A 39 15.60 -13.98 -4.30
C TYR A 39 14.10 -13.79 -4.02
N SER A 40 13.26 -14.68 -4.55
CA SER A 40 11.83 -14.71 -4.29
C SER A 40 11.37 -16.15 -4.10
N TRP A 41 10.74 -16.42 -2.96
CA TRP A 41 10.20 -17.74 -2.64
C TRP A 41 8.85 -17.65 -1.95
N HIS A 42 8.18 -18.79 -1.88
CA HIS A 42 6.97 -18.93 -1.09
C HIS A 42 7.23 -19.96 0.00
N GLU A 43 6.73 -19.68 1.19
CA GLU A 43 6.62 -20.67 2.26
C GLU A 43 5.15 -21.01 2.43
N GLU A 44 4.87 -22.31 2.50
CA GLU A 44 3.55 -22.83 2.84
C GLU A 44 3.52 -23.09 4.34
N SER A 45 2.52 -22.51 4.99
CA SER A 45 2.16 -22.69 6.39
C SER A 45 0.83 -23.43 6.46
N PRO A 46 0.55 -24.17 7.53
CA PRO A 46 -0.80 -24.71 7.79
C PRO A 46 -1.91 -23.65 7.69
N GLU A 47 -1.59 -22.38 7.96
CA GLU A 47 -2.55 -21.28 8.02
C GLU A 47 -2.56 -20.39 6.77
N GLY A 48 -1.64 -20.60 5.82
CA GLY A 48 -1.59 -19.79 4.60
C GLY A 48 -0.31 -19.92 3.77
N ARG A 49 -0.27 -19.20 2.64
CA ARG A 49 0.91 -19.13 1.77
C ARG A 49 1.51 -17.73 1.81
N HIS A 50 2.78 -17.64 2.18
CA HIS A 50 3.51 -16.37 2.28
C HIS A 50 4.54 -16.24 1.18
N GLY A 51 4.52 -15.12 0.46
CA GLY A 51 5.57 -14.75 -0.49
C GLY A 51 6.63 -13.89 0.19
N TYR A 52 7.89 -14.29 0.08
CA TYR A 52 9.04 -13.57 0.61
C TYR A 52 9.95 -13.10 -0.50
N TRP A 53 10.47 -11.89 -0.34
CA TRP A 53 11.42 -11.26 -1.24
C TRP A 53 12.67 -10.85 -0.48
N ASP A 54 13.80 -11.13 -1.08
CA ASP A 54 15.12 -10.75 -0.61
C ASP A 54 15.90 -10.14 -1.77
N PHE A 55 15.33 -9.06 -2.31
CA PHE A 55 15.84 -8.36 -3.47
C PHE A 55 17.10 -7.56 -3.14
N GLY A 56 17.34 -7.26 -1.85
CA GLY A 56 18.55 -6.60 -1.37
C GLY A 56 19.84 -7.35 -1.71
N ARG A 57 19.77 -8.68 -1.88
CA ARG A 57 20.92 -9.52 -2.26
C ARG A 57 21.44 -9.30 -3.68
N SER A 58 20.68 -8.63 -4.55
CA SER A 58 21.09 -8.34 -5.93
C SER A 58 21.20 -6.86 -6.18
N ARG A 59 22.39 -6.40 -6.56
CA ARG A 59 22.62 -5.00 -6.98
C ARG A 59 21.73 -4.62 -8.15
N LEU A 60 21.54 -5.52 -9.11
CA LEU A 60 20.66 -5.30 -10.27
C LEU A 60 19.21 -5.08 -9.83
N LEU A 61 18.69 -5.92 -8.92
CA LEU A 61 17.33 -5.74 -8.41
C LEU A 61 17.22 -4.42 -7.65
N ARG A 62 18.15 -4.14 -6.73
CA ARG A 62 18.14 -2.92 -5.93
C ARG A 62 18.20 -1.65 -6.77
N SER A 63 18.96 -1.66 -7.88
CA SER A 63 19.13 -0.47 -8.71
C SER A 63 18.08 -0.32 -9.80
N VAL A 64 17.56 -1.41 -10.38
CA VAL A 64 16.67 -1.35 -11.56
C VAL A 64 15.21 -1.58 -11.20
N LEU A 65 14.92 -2.52 -10.29
CA LEU A 65 13.53 -2.91 -9.99
C LEU A 65 12.67 -1.74 -9.45
N PRO A 66 13.15 -0.85 -8.56
CA PRO A 66 12.35 0.28 -8.11
C PRO A 66 11.85 1.16 -9.26
N TRP A 67 12.70 1.41 -10.26
CA TRP A 67 12.35 2.23 -11.43
C TRP A 67 11.31 1.56 -12.32
N LEU A 68 11.45 0.26 -12.57
CA LEU A 68 10.45 -0.50 -13.33
C LEU A 68 9.10 -0.51 -12.60
N LEU A 69 9.11 -0.62 -11.27
CA LEU A 69 7.88 -0.60 -10.49
C LEU A 69 7.23 0.78 -10.41
N VAL A 70 8.01 1.87 -10.44
CA VAL A 70 7.47 3.23 -10.63
C VAL A 70 6.75 3.32 -11.96
N LEU A 71 7.36 2.82 -13.05
CA LEU A 71 6.75 2.83 -14.38
C LEU A 71 5.45 2.00 -14.42
N ASP A 72 5.48 0.80 -13.86
CA ASP A 72 4.32 -0.08 -13.75
C ASP A 72 3.18 0.57 -12.95
N ALA A 73 3.51 1.13 -11.79
CA ALA A 73 2.56 1.86 -10.94
C ALA A 73 1.98 3.09 -11.66
N TRP A 74 2.83 3.85 -12.37
CA TRP A 74 2.41 5.01 -13.14
C TRP A 74 1.42 4.63 -14.25
N LEU A 75 1.73 3.60 -15.06
CA LEU A 75 0.83 3.11 -16.10
C LEU A 75 -0.52 2.70 -15.54
N ALA A 76 -0.52 2.00 -14.39
CA ALA A 76 -1.76 1.60 -13.75
C ALA A 76 -2.52 2.77 -13.13
N ALA A 77 -1.83 3.71 -12.49
CA ALA A 77 -2.41 4.90 -11.88
C ALA A 77 -3.06 5.78 -12.95
N VAL A 78 -2.38 6.03 -14.08
CA VAL A 78 -2.95 6.79 -15.20
C VAL A 78 -4.27 6.15 -15.65
N ARG A 79 -4.26 4.83 -15.90
CA ARG A 79 -5.43 4.13 -16.44
C ARG A 79 -6.59 3.97 -15.45
N ARG A 80 -6.28 3.68 -14.18
CA ARG A 80 -7.28 3.28 -13.18
C ARG A 80 -7.65 4.37 -12.18
N VAL A 81 -6.83 5.42 -12.06
CA VAL A 81 -7.08 6.55 -11.15
C VAL A 81 -7.29 7.82 -11.95
N TYR A 82 -6.28 8.30 -12.68
CA TYR A 82 -6.35 9.62 -13.32
C TYR A 82 -7.40 9.73 -14.42
N ILE A 83 -7.54 8.72 -15.30
CA ILE A 83 -8.60 8.71 -16.31
C ILE A 83 -9.99 8.72 -15.64
N PRO A 84 -10.30 7.82 -14.66
CA PRO A 84 -11.55 7.88 -13.90
C PRO A 84 -11.81 9.15 -13.10
N LEU A 85 -10.78 9.88 -12.67
CA LEU A 85 -10.95 11.15 -11.95
C LEU A 85 -11.58 12.24 -12.83
N TRP A 86 -11.41 12.19 -14.15
CA TRP A 86 -12.09 13.11 -15.07
C TRP A 86 -13.62 12.96 -15.06
N ASP A 87 -14.14 11.82 -14.60
CA ASP A 87 -15.59 11.63 -14.43
C ASP A 87 -16.15 12.29 -13.15
N ALA A 88 -15.32 13.04 -12.40
CA ALA A 88 -15.67 13.70 -11.13
C ALA A 88 -16.30 12.77 -10.07
N ARG A 89 -16.03 11.46 -10.16
CA ARG A 89 -16.50 10.46 -9.20
C ARG A 89 -15.45 10.25 -8.11
N PRO A 90 -15.83 10.19 -6.83
CA PRO A 90 -14.88 9.87 -5.78
C PRO A 90 -14.33 8.45 -5.99
N ILE A 91 -13.04 8.26 -5.74
CA ILE A 91 -12.38 6.97 -5.83
C ILE A 91 -11.93 6.57 -4.44
N VAL A 92 -12.38 5.40 -3.99
CA VAL A 92 -11.94 4.80 -2.74
C VAL A 92 -10.95 3.71 -3.08
N CYS A 93 -9.66 3.97 -2.84
CA CYS A 93 -8.60 3.03 -3.14
C CYS A 93 -8.18 2.25 -1.89
N GLU A 94 -8.23 0.92 -1.96
CA GLU A 94 -7.55 0.03 -1.03
C GLU A 94 -6.16 -0.31 -1.56
N ARG A 95 -5.16 -0.30 -0.67
CA ARG A 95 -3.77 -0.68 -0.93
C ARG A 95 -3.21 -0.07 -2.22
N PHE A 96 -2.60 1.10 -2.10
CA PHE A 96 -2.08 1.87 -3.24
C PHE A 96 -0.53 1.81 -3.26
N VAL A 97 0.12 2.84 -3.80
CA VAL A 97 1.59 2.91 -3.93
C VAL A 97 2.34 2.91 -2.59
N ILE A 98 1.68 3.26 -1.48
CA ILE A 98 2.29 3.20 -0.14
C ILE A 98 2.59 1.74 0.26
N ASP A 99 1.67 0.81 0.01
CA ASP A 99 1.91 -0.62 0.23
C ASP A 99 3.08 -1.11 -0.61
N MET A 100 3.17 -0.68 -1.88
CA MET A 100 4.29 -1.05 -2.76
C MET A 100 5.61 -0.53 -2.22
N LEU A 101 5.66 0.73 -1.78
CA LEU A 101 6.86 1.33 -1.20
C LEU A 101 7.31 0.59 0.07
N VAL A 102 6.38 0.28 0.96
CA VAL A 102 6.66 -0.48 2.20
C VAL A 102 7.16 -1.89 1.89
N ASP A 103 6.46 -2.62 1.02
CA ASP A 103 6.86 -3.97 0.63
C ASP A 103 8.25 -3.96 -0.05
N LEU A 104 8.57 -2.95 -0.85
CA LEU A 104 9.90 -2.81 -1.47
C LEU A 104 10.98 -2.45 -0.46
N ALA A 105 10.73 -1.51 0.45
CA ALA A 105 11.68 -1.15 1.49
C ALA A 105 12.07 -2.37 2.32
N VAL A 106 11.09 -3.21 2.69
CA VAL A 106 11.33 -4.47 3.40
C VAL A 106 12.04 -5.50 2.52
N ALA A 107 11.69 -5.62 1.24
CA ALA A 107 12.32 -6.57 0.31
C ALA A 107 13.78 -6.22 -0.03
N PHE A 108 14.14 -4.94 0.00
CA PHE A 108 15.50 -4.46 -0.20
C PHE A 108 16.31 -4.34 1.09
N ASP A 109 15.66 -4.51 2.25
CA ASP A 109 16.22 -4.17 3.56
C ASP A 109 16.74 -2.72 3.60
N ASP A 110 15.95 -1.80 3.03
CA ASP A 110 16.30 -0.39 2.84
C ASP A 110 15.18 0.52 3.37
N VAL A 111 15.27 0.85 4.66
CA VAL A 111 14.31 1.74 5.34
C VAL A 111 14.32 3.16 4.78
N ALA A 112 15.39 3.57 4.09
CA ALA A 112 15.52 4.88 3.48
C ALA A 112 14.98 4.93 2.05
N LEU A 113 14.40 3.83 1.52
CA LEU A 113 13.88 3.78 0.15
C LEU A 113 12.91 4.92 -0.18
N HIS A 114 12.07 5.33 0.79
CA HIS A 114 11.14 6.45 0.66
C HIS A 114 11.82 7.81 0.41
N GLN A 115 13.09 7.95 0.74
CA GLN A 115 13.90 9.16 0.53
C GLN A 115 14.59 9.15 -0.84
N THR A 116 14.71 7.99 -1.48
CA THR A 116 15.29 7.86 -2.82
C THR A 116 14.35 8.42 -3.87
N LEU A 117 14.90 8.82 -5.02
CA LEU A 117 14.13 9.33 -6.15
C LEU A 117 12.98 8.38 -6.59
N PRO A 118 13.18 7.07 -6.83
CA PRO A 118 12.06 6.19 -7.18
C PRO A 118 11.02 6.05 -6.05
N GLY A 119 11.44 6.08 -4.78
CA GLY A 119 10.50 6.08 -3.64
C GLY A 119 9.63 7.33 -3.60
N GLN A 120 10.23 8.51 -3.80
CA GLN A 120 9.49 9.77 -3.88
C GLN A 120 8.56 9.81 -5.09
N LEU A 121 8.98 9.29 -6.24
CA LEU A 121 8.15 9.23 -7.45
C LEU A 121 6.92 8.34 -7.24
N LEU A 122 7.05 7.20 -6.55
CA LEU A 122 5.89 6.37 -6.19
C LEU A 122 4.85 7.18 -5.41
N VAL A 123 5.28 7.90 -4.37
CA VAL A 123 4.37 8.70 -3.53
C VAL A 123 3.73 9.84 -4.33
N ARG A 124 4.46 10.46 -5.26
CA ARG A 124 3.93 11.49 -6.17
C ARG A 124 2.85 10.98 -7.13
N LEU A 125 2.65 9.67 -7.27
CA LEU A 125 1.51 9.13 -8.04
C LEU A 125 0.18 9.30 -7.32
N ILE A 126 0.19 9.58 -6.01
CA ILE A 126 -1.01 9.89 -5.25
C ILE A 126 -1.56 11.24 -5.74
N PRO A 127 -2.84 11.30 -6.16
CA PRO A 127 -3.45 12.57 -6.58
C PRO A 127 -3.37 13.61 -5.47
N HIS A 128 -3.12 14.87 -5.82
CA HIS A 128 -2.95 15.96 -4.84
C HIS A 128 -4.17 16.15 -3.92
N GLU A 129 -5.39 15.90 -4.42
CA GLU A 129 -6.64 16.03 -3.65
C GLU A 129 -6.97 14.76 -2.84
N ALA A 130 -6.13 13.74 -2.88
CA ALA A 130 -6.41 12.47 -2.21
C ALA A 130 -6.10 12.55 -0.71
N VAL A 131 -7.04 12.07 0.10
CA VAL A 131 -6.83 11.83 1.53
C VAL A 131 -6.26 10.43 1.70
N VAL A 132 -5.05 10.34 2.26
CA VAL A 132 -4.38 9.08 2.57
C VAL A 132 -4.50 8.81 4.06
N ILE A 133 -5.12 7.70 4.45
CA ILE A 133 -5.27 7.30 5.84
C ILE A 133 -4.60 5.94 6.03
N VAL A 134 -3.69 5.86 7.00
CA VAL A 134 -3.01 4.62 7.35
C VAL A 134 -3.66 4.03 8.60
N LEU A 135 -4.16 2.80 8.49
CA LEU A 135 -4.71 2.07 9.62
C LEU A 135 -3.60 1.25 10.28
N ASP A 136 -3.28 1.58 11.53
CA ASP A 136 -2.22 0.93 12.29
C ASP A 136 -2.78 -0.04 13.35
N LEU A 137 -2.00 -1.09 13.60
CA LEU A 137 -2.19 -2.11 14.63
C LEU A 137 -0.83 -2.61 15.10
N ASP A 138 -0.77 -3.06 16.34
CA ASP A 138 0.37 -3.84 16.81
C ASP A 138 0.35 -5.25 16.19
N ALA A 139 1.54 -5.85 16.08
CA ALA A 139 1.70 -7.15 15.43
C ALA A 139 0.94 -8.26 16.15
N GLN A 140 0.84 -8.21 17.49
CA GLN A 140 0.14 -9.24 18.26
C GLN A 140 -1.36 -9.24 17.93
N THR A 141 -1.98 -8.07 17.90
CA THR A 141 -3.39 -7.90 17.50
C THR A 141 -3.62 -8.31 16.05
N VAL A 142 -2.70 -7.99 15.12
CA VAL A 142 -2.82 -8.43 13.72
C VAL A 142 -2.80 -9.95 13.62
N ARG A 143 -1.82 -10.60 14.26
CA ARG A 143 -1.70 -12.07 14.28
C ARG A 143 -2.94 -12.73 14.90
N ALA A 144 -3.45 -12.18 16.00
CA ALA A 144 -4.66 -12.71 16.66
C ALA A 144 -5.93 -12.59 15.80
N ARG A 145 -6.05 -11.56 14.97
CA ARG A 145 -7.23 -11.35 14.10
C ARG A 145 -7.12 -12.07 12.75
N ARG A 146 -5.91 -12.46 12.34
CA ARG A 146 -5.61 -13.01 11.02
C ARG A 146 -4.65 -14.18 11.14
N ALA A 147 -5.22 -15.39 11.16
CA ALA A 147 -4.48 -16.65 11.14
C ALA A 147 -3.42 -16.67 10.01
N ASP A 148 -3.83 -16.20 8.83
CA ASP A 148 -2.95 -16.10 7.66
C ASP A 148 -1.76 -15.14 7.81
N LEU A 149 -1.59 -14.43 8.93
CA LEU A 149 -0.44 -13.57 9.23
C LEU A 149 0.34 -13.99 10.48
N ILE A 150 -0.08 -15.07 11.18
CA ILE A 150 0.58 -15.52 12.40
C ILE A 150 2.06 -15.80 12.15
N GLU A 151 2.38 -16.47 11.05
CA GLU A 151 3.74 -16.87 10.68
C GLU A 151 4.46 -15.88 9.75
N ASP A 152 3.88 -14.71 9.46
CA ASP A 152 4.54 -13.71 8.60
C ASP A 152 5.75 -13.10 9.32
N ARG A 153 6.94 -13.55 8.92
CA ARG A 153 8.23 -13.09 9.46
C ARG A 153 8.54 -11.62 9.18
N ARG A 154 7.89 -11.02 8.19
CA ARG A 154 8.12 -9.63 7.76
C ARG A 154 7.04 -8.67 8.27
N LEU A 155 6.03 -9.16 9.00
CA LEU A 155 4.92 -8.34 9.47
C LEU A 155 5.38 -7.13 10.29
N GLU A 156 6.26 -7.35 11.27
CA GLU A 156 6.75 -6.29 12.15
C GLU A 156 7.55 -5.24 11.39
N ALA A 157 8.42 -5.68 10.47
CA ALA A 157 9.18 -4.78 9.59
C ALA A 157 8.24 -3.93 8.71
N LYS A 158 7.18 -4.53 8.17
CA LYS A 158 6.16 -3.81 7.39
C LYS A 158 5.41 -2.79 8.23
N LEU A 159 4.97 -3.15 9.44
CA LEU A 159 4.28 -2.23 10.35
C LEU A 159 5.18 -1.04 10.73
N ALA A 160 6.44 -1.30 11.07
CA ALA A 160 7.41 -0.25 11.35
C ALA A 160 7.61 0.69 10.15
N MET A 161 7.75 0.12 8.95
CA MET A 161 7.92 0.90 7.73
C MET A 161 6.67 1.71 7.38
N PHE A 162 5.45 1.18 7.56
CA PHE A 162 4.22 1.96 7.39
C PHE A 162 4.20 3.18 8.31
N ARG A 163 4.54 3.02 9.60
CA ARG A 163 4.62 4.15 10.55
C ARG A 163 5.66 5.18 10.11
N GLN A 164 6.84 4.74 9.69
CA GLN A 164 7.90 5.61 9.22
C GLN A 164 7.51 6.38 7.95
N VAL A 165 6.94 5.71 6.93
CA VAL A 165 6.45 6.38 5.71
C VAL A 165 5.34 7.37 6.05
N SER A 166 4.42 6.99 6.93
CA SER A 166 3.32 7.87 7.36
C SER A 166 3.84 9.14 8.02
N GLN A 167 4.83 9.02 8.91
CA GLN A 167 5.49 10.15 9.53
C GLN A 167 6.23 11.02 8.51
N ALA A 168 6.97 10.41 7.58
CA ALA A 168 7.77 11.12 6.58
C ALA A 168 6.93 11.97 5.62
N PHE A 169 5.73 11.51 5.27
CA PHE A 169 4.82 12.20 4.34
C PHE A 169 3.62 12.87 5.02
N GLY A 170 3.55 12.84 6.35
CA GLY A 170 2.47 13.48 7.12
C GLY A 170 1.10 12.83 6.96
N PHE A 171 1.04 11.52 6.67
CA PHE A 171 -0.24 10.81 6.54
C PHE A 171 -0.86 10.55 7.93
N PRO A 172 -2.15 10.84 8.14
CA PRO A 172 -2.83 10.51 9.38
C PRO A 172 -2.84 8.99 9.62
N VAL A 173 -2.40 8.61 10.83
CA VAL A 173 -2.39 7.23 11.29
C VAL A 173 -3.53 7.03 12.29
N LEU A 174 -4.45 6.11 12.00
CA LEU A 174 -5.56 5.77 12.87
C LEU A 174 -5.35 4.38 13.46
N SER A 175 -5.45 4.25 14.78
CA SER A 175 -5.44 2.94 15.42
C SER A 175 -6.74 2.20 15.13
N SER A 176 -6.61 0.97 14.63
CA SER A 176 -7.77 0.08 14.40
C SER A 176 -8.00 -0.94 15.52
N THR A 177 -7.43 -0.68 16.71
CA THR A 177 -7.84 -1.35 17.95
C THR A 177 -9.21 -0.84 18.43
N LEU A 178 -9.57 0.38 18.03
CA LEU A 178 -10.86 1.01 18.31
C LEU A 178 -12.02 0.19 17.70
N PRO A 179 -13.23 0.27 18.30
CA PRO A 179 -14.43 -0.30 17.69
C PRO A 179 -14.63 0.20 16.26
N VAL A 180 -15.14 -0.66 15.38
CA VAL A 180 -15.29 -0.35 13.94
C VAL A 180 -16.07 0.95 13.70
N ALA A 181 -17.08 1.24 14.52
CA ALA A 181 -17.87 2.47 14.42
C ALA A 181 -17.04 3.73 14.71
N GLU A 182 -16.11 3.66 15.67
CA GLU A 182 -15.24 4.78 16.02
C GLU A 182 -14.16 5.02 14.96
N VAL A 183 -13.61 3.95 14.38
CA VAL A 183 -12.68 4.07 13.24
C VAL A 183 -13.38 4.71 12.04
N ASP A 184 -14.62 4.28 11.75
CA ASP A 184 -15.44 4.82 10.66
C ASP A 184 -15.73 6.31 10.86
N ARG A 185 -16.08 6.72 12.09
CA ARG A 185 -16.27 8.13 12.47
C ARG A 185 -15.01 8.96 12.23
N ARG A 186 -13.84 8.50 12.69
CA ARG A 186 -12.57 9.22 12.50
C ARG A 186 -12.15 9.34 11.03
N ILE A 187 -12.42 8.30 10.23
CA ILE A 187 -12.21 8.35 8.78
C ILE A 187 -13.08 9.45 8.17
N GLN A 188 -14.37 9.51 8.55
CA GLN A 188 -15.29 10.54 8.06
C GLN A 188 -14.85 11.96 8.48
N GLU A 189 -14.45 12.16 9.74
CA GLU A 189 -13.92 13.44 10.24
C GLU A 189 -12.68 13.89 9.45
N THR A 190 -11.76 12.96 9.16
CA THR A 190 -10.56 13.25 8.37
C THR A 190 -10.90 13.66 6.93
N ILE A 191 -11.90 13.01 6.33
CA ILE A 191 -12.37 13.33 4.97
C ILE A 191 -13.14 14.66 4.95
N GLY A 192 -13.97 14.95 5.96
CA GLY A 192 -14.73 16.20 6.08
C GLY A 192 -13.81 17.41 6.20
N ALA A 193 -12.85 17.34 7.12
CA ALA A 193 -11.85 18.40 7.33
C ALA A 193 -11.07 18.75 6.06
N HIS A 194 -10.79 17.77 5.19
CA HIS A 194 -10.10 17.99 3.92
C HIS A 194 -11.00 18.61 2.84
N ASN A 195 -12.31 18.32 2.86
CA ASN A 195 -13.27 18.80 1.86
C ASN A 195 -13.95 20.12 2.22
N GLY A 196 -13.60 20.74 3.36
CA GLY A 196 -14.12 22.05 3.75
C GLY A 196 -15.58 22.04 4.23
N TYR A 197 -16.02 20.95 4.86
CA TYR A 197 -17.29 20.86 5.59
C TYR A 197 -17.05 20.38 7.02
#